data_AF-A0A7S2XVP0-F1
#
_entry.id   AF-A0A7S2XVP0-F1
#
_cell.length_a   1.000
_cell.length_b   1.000
_cell.length_c   1.000
_cell.angle_alpha   90.00
_cell.angle_beta   90.00
_cell.angle_gamma   90.00
#
_symmetry.space_group_name_H-M   'P 1'
#
loop_
_entity.id
_entity.type
_entity.pdbx_description
1 polymer ?
#
loop_
_entity_poly.entity_id
_entity_poly.type
_entity_poly.pdbx_seq_one_letter_code
_entity_poly.pdbx_strand_id
1 'polypeptide(L)'
;EAQIAIVDLIGIFLGISLSKMIGTSRLGLGLAYLILSGVDIFAIYKEIQAVVFRVMNHERAVLLAQSYVMSSGDPLHQTVLPSPQEVASVEHIFLPPKVKISDSFVTVPETCHNPSQLRTLAEIFKDDNYLLCMKRDKSSASSAAQAAVVLHQEATSLDLLRALLAVETLRFRLGTSTDTNAENMGQEAIFSQAKSVKEFVESNFDSFVQAMANAGWDTKRFMFKDIKHRTQW
;
A
#
# COMPACT_ATOMS: atom_id res chain seq x y z
N GLU A 1 23.69 28.17 8.93
CA GLU A 1 23.55 29.63 8.70
C GLU A 1 24.17 30.10 7.39
N ALA A 2 25.46 29.86 7.12
CA ALA A 2 26.11 30.30 5.87
C ALA A 2 25.44 29.79 4.57
N GLN A 3 24.91 28.56 4.57
CA GLN A 3 24.21 28.00 3.42
C GLN A 3 22.89 28.73 3.12
N ILE A 4 22.19 29.22 4.15
CA ILE A 4 20.92 29.94 4.00
C ILE A 4 21.20 31.31 3.35
N ALA A 5 22.22 32.03 3.82
CA ALA A 5 22.61 33.32 3.27
C ALA A 5 23.07 33.27 1.80
N ILE A 6 23.72 32.17 1.38
CA ILE A 6 24.13 31.98 -0.03
C ILE A 6 22.90 31.78 -0.92
N VAL A 7 21.94 30.97 -0.48
CA VAL A 7 20.70 30.73 -1.23
C VAL A 7 19.90 32.03 -1.38
N ASP A 8 19.82 32.85 -0.33
CA ASP A 8 19.14 34.14 -0.37
C ASP A 8 19.82 35.13 -1.33
N LEU A 9 21.16 35.21 -1.33
CA LEU A 9 21.91 36.07 -2.23
C LEU A 9 21.68 35.68 -3.70
N ILE A 10 21.68 34.38 -3.99
CA ILE A 10 21.39 33.84 -5.33
C ILE A 10 19.96 34.17 -5.74
N GLY A 11 18.99 33.99 -4.84
CA GLY A 11 17.58 34.31 -5.08
C GLY A 11 17.36 35.79 -5.40
N ILE A 12 17.96 36.69 -4.62
CA ILE A 12 17.90 38.14 -4.85
C ILE A 12 18.56 38.51 -6.18
N PHE A 13 19.75 37.97 -6.48
CA PHE A 13 20.45 38.24 -7.73
C PHE A 13 19.66 37.76 -8.95
N LEU A 14 19.06 36.57 -8.88
CA LEU A 14 18.17 36.03 -9.91
C LEU A 14 16.95 36.92 -10.08
N GLY A 15 16.31 37.37 -8.99
CA GLY A 15 15.15 38.26 -9.03
C GLY A 15 15.44 39.60 -9.71
N ILE A 16 16.59 40.22 -9.39
CA ILE A 16 17.02 41.48 -10.02
C ILE A 16 17.33 41.26 -11.51
N SER A 17 18.01 40.16 -11.84
CA SER A 17 18.34 39.80 -13.23
C SER A 17 17.08 39.55 -14.07
N LEU A 18 16.11 38.81 -13.53
CA LEU A 18 14.81 38.58 -14.17
C LEU A 18 14.07 39.90 -14.38
N SER A 19 14.00 40.75 -13.35
CA SER A 19 13.31 42.04 -13.41
C SER A 19 13.85 42.95 -14.51
N LYS A 20 15.19 42.98 -14.69
CA LYS A 20 15.83 43.74 -15.77
C LYS A 20 15.56 43.16 -17.16
N MET A 21 15.49 41.83 -17.30
CA MET A 21 15.28 41.16 -18.58
C MET A 21 13.84 41.26 -19.08
N ILE A 22 12.86 41.24 -18.17
CA ILE A 22 11.42 41.27 -18.48
C ILE A 22 10.92 42.69 -18.81
N GLY A 23 11.53 43.72 -18.22
CA GLY A 23 11.11 45.11 -18.38
C GLY A 23 9.73 45.40 -17.75
N THR A 24 9.05 46.47 -18.19
CA THR A 24 7.73 46.92 -17.68
C THR A 24 6.52 46.29 -18.41
N SER A 25 6.77 45.29 -19.24
CA SER A 25 5.74 44.58 -20.00
C SER A 25 4.80 43.80 -19.07
N ARG A 26 3.50 44.11 -19.09
CA ARG A 26 2.48 43.38 -18.31
C ARG A 26 2.44 41.89 -18.64
N LEU A 27 2.67 41.53 -19.90
CA LEU A 27 2.69 40.14 -20.36
C LEU A 27 3.94 39.42 -19.84
N GLY A 28 5.10 40.10 -19.88
CA GLY A 28 6.34 39.55 -19.35
C GLY A 28 6.28 39.30 -17.84
N LEU A 29 5.65 40.20 -17.08
CA LEU A 29 5.40 40.00 -15.65
C LEU A 29 4.50 38.77 -15.40
N GLY A 30 3.43 38.61 -16.18
CA GLY A 30 2.54 37.45 -16.07
C GLY A 30 3.22 36.11 -16.36
N LEU A 31 4.04 36.06 -17.42
CA LEU A 31 4.82 34.85 -17.75
C LEU A 31 5.85 34.52 -16.67
N ALA A 32 6.57 35.53 -16.17
CA ALA A 32 7.56 35.34 -15.12
C ALA A 32 6.92 34.82 -13.84
N TYR A 33 5.76 35.36 -13.46
CA TYR A 33 4.98 34.86 -12.33
C TYR A 33 4.60 33.39 -12.50
N LEU A 34 4.09 32.99 -13.67
CA LEU A 34 3.70 31.60 -13.93
C LEU A 34 4.91 30.65 -13.87
N ILE A 35 6.04 31.03 -14.46
CA ILE A 35 7.27 30.22 -14.42
C ILE A 35 7.77 30.09 -12.99
N LEU A 36 7.86 31.20 -12.25
CA LEU A 36 8.38 31.19 -10.89
C LEU A 36 7.45 30.39 -9.95
N SER A 37 6.13 30.53 -10.12
CA SER A 37 5.15 29.71 -9.39
C SER A 37 5.29 28.22 -9.72
N GLY A 38 5.55 27.88 -10.98
CA GLY A 38 5.81 26.49 -11.38
C GLY A 38 7.08 25.92 -10.76
N VAL A 39 8.15 26.72 -10.70
CA VAL A 39 9.41 26.34 -10.03
C VAL A 39 9.20 26.17 -8.53
N ASP A 40 8.45 27.07 -7.88
CA ASP A 40 8.14 26.99 -6.46
C ASP A 40 7.32 25.73 -6.13
N ILE A 41 6.27 25.45 -6.89
CA ILE A 41 5.48 24.21 -6.75
C ILE A 41 6.36 22.97 -6.95
N PHE A 42 7.28 22.99 -7.92
CA PHE A 42 8.21 21.88 -8.14
C PHE A 42 9.21 21.71 -6.99
N ALA A 43 9.72 22.81 -6.43
CA ALA A 43 10.61 22.79 -5.27
C ALA A 43 9.90 22.23 -4.04
N ILE A 44 8.68 22.71 -3.75
CA ILE A 44 7.83 22.19 -2.67
C ILE A 44 7.56 20.69 -2.88
N TYR A 45 7.24 20.27 -4.11
CA TYR A 45 7.05 18.86 -4.42
C TYR A 45 8.30 18.02 -4.11
N LYS A 46 9.49 18.51 -4.50
CA LYS A 46 10.76 17.83 -4.21
C LYS A 46 11.12 17.81 -2.74
N GLU A 47 10.82 18.88 -2.01
CA GLU A 47 10.99 18.93 -0.56
C GLU A 47 10.12 17.88 0.12
N ILE A 48 8.86 17.76 -0.29
CA ILE A 48 7.94 16.76 0.24
C ILE A 48 8.41 15.33 -0.10
N GLN A 49 8.93 15.08 -1.31
CA GLN A 49 9.54 13.79 -1.66
C GLN A 49 10.80 13.46 -0.86
N ALA A 50 11.53 14.47 -0.38
CA ALA A 50 12.72 14.26 0.44
C ALA A 50 12.37 13.80 1.87
N VAL A 51 11.12 13.97 2.31
CA VAL A 51 10.67 13.54 3.63
C VAL A 51 10.44 12.03 3.64
N VAL A 52 11.46 11.29 4.09
CA VAL A 52 11.40 9.84 4.23
C VAL A 52 10.74 9.47 5.56
N PHE A 53 9.45 9.15 5.50
CA PHE A 53 8.74 8.63 6.66
C PHE A 53 9.06 7.14 6.86
N ARG A 54 9.49 6.75 8.06
CA ARG A 54 9.71 5.33 8.42
C ARG A 54 8.46 4.63 8.92
N VAL A 55 7.41 5.40 9.20
CA VAL A 55 6.14 4.91 9.71
C VAL A 55 5.34 4.28 8.58
N MET A 56 4.75 3.13 8.88
CA MET A 56 3.96 2.35 7.93
C MET A 56 2.60 3.00 7.68
N ASN A 57 2.30 3.28 6.41
CA ASN A 57 0.94 3.55 5.95
C ASN A 57 0.40 2.31 5.20
N HIS A 58 -0.85 2.35 4.75
CA HIS A 58 -1.46 1.23 4.04
C HIS A 58 -0.79 0.94 2.68
N GLU A 59 -0.48 1.96 1.88
CA GLU A 59 0.15 1.76 0.55
C GLU A 59 1.52 1.10 0.67
N ARG A 60 2.35 1.57 1.61
CA ARG A 60 3.67 1.02 1.92
C ARG A 60 3.57 -0.40 2.43
N ALA A 61 2.60 -0.69 3.30
CA ALA A 61 2.38 -2.04 3.80
C ALA A 61 2.05 -3.02 2.67
N VAL A 62 1.22 -2.60 1.71
CA VAL A 62 0.92 -3.41 0.51
C VAL A 62 2.16 -3.59 -0.37
N LEU A 63 2.91 -2.51 -0.65
CA LEU A 63 4.12 -2.61 -1.46
C LEU A 63 5.14 -3.57 -0.84
N LEU A 64 5.34 -3.49 0.48
CA LEU A 64 6.25 -4.39 1.20
C LEU A 64 5.74 -5.83 1.20
N ALA A 65 4.46 -6.05 1.44
CA ALA A 65 3.86 -7.38 1.39
C ALA A 65 3.98 -8.00 -0.02
N GLN A 66 3.73 -7.20 -1.06
CA GLN A 66 3.87 -7.63 -2.45
C GLN A 66 5.33 -7.99 -2.78
N SER A 67 6.29 -7.12 -2.44
CA SER A 67 7.72 -7.41 -2.62
C SER A 67 8.18 -8.63 -1.83
N TYR A 68 7.66 -8.82 -0.61
CA TYR A 68 7.96 -9.99 0.21
C TYR A 68 7.50 -11.27 -0.45
N VAL A 69 6.22 -11.33 -0.85
CA VAL A 69 5.61 -12.52 -1.47
C VAL A 69 6.31 -12.87 -2.78
N MET A 70 6.61 -11.86 -3.62
CA MET A 70 7.35 -12.06 -4.87
C MET A 70 8.76 -12.61 -4.62
N SER A 71 9.45 -12.13 -3.58
CA SER A 71 10.80 -12.58 -3.25
C SER A 71 10.83 -13.93 -2.54
N SER A 72 9.79 -14.27 -1.78
CA SER A 72 9.68 -15.54 -1.04
C SER A 72 9.57 -16.76 -1.95
N GLY A 73 9.23 -16.57 -3.23
CA GLY A 73 9.16 -17.63 -4.23
C GLY A 73 10.51 -18.04 -4.81
N ASP A 74 11.57 -17.26 -4.60
CA ASP A 74 12.90 -17.53 -5.16
C ASP A 74 13.88 -18.01 -4.06
N PRO A 75 14.21 -19.31 -4.00
CA PRO A 75 15.14 -19.86 -3.01
C PRO A 75 16.59 -19.37 -3.20
N LEU A 76 16.93 -18.73 -4.33
CA LEU A 76 18.26 -18.22 -4.63
C LEU A 76 18.49 -16.77 -4.21
N HIS A 77 17.44 -16.02 -3.87
CA HIS A 77 17.55 -14.61 -3.52
C HIS A 77 17.14 -14.37 -2.07
N GLN A 78 18.06 -13.80 -1.29
CA GLN A 78 17.77 -13.33 0.05
C GLN A 78 16.62 -12.31 -0.04
N THR A 79 15.61 -12.45 0.83
CA THR A 79 14.46 -11.56 0.86
C THR A 79 14.90 -10.14 1.23
N VAL A 80 15.12 -9.30 0.22
CA VAL A 80 15.45 -7.89 0.41
C VAL A 80 14.18 -7.07 0.23
N LEU A 81 13.68 -6.52 1.32
CA LEU A 81 12.59 -5.56 1.27
C LEU A 81 13.12 -4.17 0.90
N PRO A 82 12.34 -3.40 0.12
CA PRO A 82 12.73 -2.05 -0.24
C PRO A 82 12.81 -1.16 1.01
N SER A 83 13.82 -0.32 1.04
CA SER A 83 14.06 0.67 2.09
C SER A 83 13.00 1.78 2.05
N PRO A 84 12.82 2.52 3.16
CA PRO A 84 11.96 3.70 3.19
C PRO A 84 12.30 4.73 2.09
N GLN A 85 13.58 4.89 1.73
CA GLN A 85 13.98 5.80 0.65
C GLN A 85 13.49 5.32 -0.72
N GLU A 86 13.61 4.02 -1.00
CA GLU A 86 13.17 3.44 -2.27
C GLU A 86 11.65 3.53 -2.40
N VAL A 87 10.90 3.21 -1.35
CA VAL A 87 9.44 3.29 -1.37
C VAL A 87 8.96 4.74 -1.50
N ALA A 88 9.60 5.70 -0.81
CA ALA A 88 9.28 7.13 -0.95
C ALA A 88 9.44 7.66 -2.39
N SER A 89 10.32 7.06 -3.19
CA SER A 89 10.51 7.44 -4.59
C SER A 89 9.40 6.96 -5.53
N VAL A 90 8.66 5.92 -5.13
CA VAL A 90 7.63 5.25 -5.95
C VAL A 90 6.21 5.56 -5.47
N GLU A 91 6.04 5.97 -4.20
CA GLU A 91 4.73 6.22 -3.60
C GLU A 91 4.03 7.46 -4.16
N HIS A 92 2.69 7.42 -4.16
CA HIS A 92 1.86 8.52 -4.67
C HIS A 92 1.44 9.42 -3.51
N ILE A 93 2.20 10.49 -3.26
CA ILE A 93 1.87 11.44 -2.18
C ILE A 93 0.64 12.29 -2.54
N PHE A 94 0.59 12.79 -3.77
CA PHE A 94 -0.47 13.71 -4.25
C PHE A 94 -1.47 13.07 -5.20
N LEU A 95 -1.12 11.92 -5.78
CA LEU A 95 -2.01 11.17 -6.64
C LEU A 95 -2.76 10.14 -5.81
N PRO A 96 -3.97 9.74 -6.21
CA PRO A 96 -4.67 8.64 -5.57
C PRO A 96 -3.76 7.40 -5.55
N PRO A 97 -3.79 6.60 -4.46
CA PRO A 97 -2.97 5.41 -4.36
C PRO A 97 -3.32 4.46 -5.51
N LYS A 98 -2.28 3.87 -6.14
CA LYS A 98 -2.47 2.88 -7.21
C LYS A 98 -3.29 1.68 -6.73
N VAL A 99 -3.12 1.31 -5.46
CA VAL A 99 -3.87 0.23 -4.83
C VAL A 99 -5.03 0.82 -4.04
N LYS A 100 -6.26 0.56 -4.48
CA LYS A 100 -7.47 0.87 -3.71
C LYS A 100 -7.64 -0.13 -2.59
N ILE A 101 -7.09 0.21 -1.44
CA ILE A 101 -7.10 -0.65 -0.26
C ILE A 101 -8.52 -0.76 0.33
N SER A 102 -9.36 0.25 0.11
CA SER A 102 -10.79 0.23 0.42
C SER A 102 -11.50 -0.99 -0.15
N ASP A 103 -11.06 -1.48 -1.31
CA ASP A 103 -11.74 -2.57 -2.02
C ASP A 103 -11.34 -3.93 -1.44
N SER A 104 -10.26 -3.95 -0.65
CA SER A 104 -9.76 -5.14 0.04
C SER A 104 -10.39 -5.32 1.41
N PHE A 105 -10.89 -4.27 2.06
CA PHE A 105 -11.52 -4.35 3.38
C PHE A 105 -13.03 -4.19 3.25
N VAL A 106 -13.75 -5.25 3.59
CA VAL A 106 -15.17 -5.39 3.27
C VAL A 106 -15.95 -5.90 4.48
N THR A 107 -17.28 -5.79 4.40
CA THR A 107 -18.17 -6.30 5.45
C THR A 107 -18.47 -7.79 5.24
N VAL A 108 -18.90 -8.48 6.30
CA VAL A 108 -19.31 -9.90 6.23
C VAL A 108 -20.38 -10.15 5.15
N PRO A 109 -21.45 -9.34 5.02
CA PRO A 109 -22.48 -9.55 4.00
C PRO A 109 -21.97 -9.42 2.56
N GLU A 110 -20.88 -8.68 2.33
CA GLU A 110 -20.28 -8.54 1.00
C GLU A 110 -19.44 -9.74 0.57
N THR A 111 -19.03 -10.59 1.52
CA THR A 111 -18.11 -11.71 1.27
C THR A 111 -18.78 -13.06 1.42
N CYS A 112 -19.52 -13.25 2.52
CA CYS A 112 -20.15 -14.52 2.84
C CYS A 112 -21.61 -14.51 2.36
N HIS A 113 -21.92 -15.35 1.38
CA HIS A 113 -23.28 -15.45 0.84
C HIS A 113 -24.16 -16.34 1.72
N ASN A 114 -23.54 -17.34 2.38
CA ASN A 114 -24.22 -18.30 3.22
C ASN A 114 -23.60 -18.34 4.63
N PRO A 115 -24.41 -18.53 5.70
CA PRO A 115 -23.90 -18.63 7.07
C PRO A 115 -22.93 -19.80 7.29
N SER A 116 -23.06 -20.88 6.51
CA SER A 116 -22.14 -22.02 6.56
C SER A 116 -20.73 -21.63 6.13
N GLN A 117 -20.59 -20.76 5.11
CA GLN A 117 -19.28 -20.28 4.66
C GLN A 117 -18.59 -19.45 5.75
N LEU A 118 -19.34 -18.57 6.40
CA LEU A 118 -18.83 -17.77 7.50
C LEU A 118 -18.36 -18.66 8.65
N ARG A 119 -19.13 -19.70 9.02
CA ARG A 119 -18.71 -20.65 10.07
C ARG A 119 -17.43 -21.39 9.70
N THR A 120 -17.31 -21.87 8.46
CA THR A 120 -16.09 -22.55 8.00
C THR A 120 -14.89 -21.61 8.01
N LEU A 121 -15.04 -20.37 7.56
CA LEU A 121 -13.97 -19.37 7.60
C LEU A 121 -13.61 -18.99 9.03
N ALA A 122 -14.60 -18.77 9.90
CA ALA A 122 -14.38 -18.49 11.31
C ALA A 122 -13.65 -19.64 12.02
N GLU A 123 -13.92 -20.91 11.64
CA GLU A 123 -13.19 -22.06 12.17
C GLU A 123 -11.74 -22.09 11.67
N ILE A 124 -11.49 -21.76 10.39
CA ILE A 124 -10.13 -21.69 9.82
C ILE A 124 -9.32 -20.59 10.50
N PHE A 125 -9.92 -19.42 10.73
CA PHE A 125 -9.30 -18.22 11.27
C PHE A 125 -9.64 -17.97 12.75
N LYS A 126 -9.95 -19.04 13.51
CA LYS A 126 -10.43 -18.91 14.91
C LYS A 126 -9.46 -18.19 15.85
N ASP A 127 -8.16 -18.26 15.54
CA ASP A 127 -7.08 -17.69 16.34
C ASP A 127 -6.63 -16.31 15.80
N ASP A 128 -7.25 -15.83 14.72
CA ASP A 128 -6.91 -14.58 14.05
C ASP A 128 -8.02 -13.54 14.18
N ASN A 129 -7.62 -12.27 14.29
CA ASN A 129 -8.54 -11.13 14.30
C ASN A 129 -8.95 -10.67 12.89
N TYR A 130 -8.89 -11.54 11.89
CA TYR A 130 -9.30 -11.24 10.52
C TYR A 130 -9.76 -12.49 9.78
N LEU A 131 -10.64 -12.32 8.80
CA LEU A 131 -11.07 -13.37 7.88
C LEU A 131 -10.61 -13.03 6.47
N LEU A 132 -10.03 -14.00 5.76
CA LEU A 132 -9.69 -13.86 4.35
C LEU A 132 -10.80 -14.48 3.48
N CYS A 133 -11.34 -13.68 2.57
CA CYS A 133 -12.44 -14.03 1.69
C CYS A 133 -12.07 -13.78 0.22
N MET A 134 -12.77 -14.43 -0.70
CA MET A 134 -12.72 -14.11 -2.12
C MET A 134 -14.03 -13.47 -2.55
N LYS A 135 -13.97 -12.22 -3.00
CA LYS A 135 -15.10 -11.47 -3.55
C LYS A 135 -15.09 -11.61 -5.07
N ARG A 136 -16.22 -11.99 -5.67
CA ARG A 136 -16.40 -11.83 -7.12
C ARG A 136 -16.82 -10.40 -7.40
N ASP A 137 -16.02 -9.68 -8.17
CA ASP A 137 -16.42 -8.36 -8.63
C ASP A 137 -17.52 -8.51 -9.69
N LYS A 138 -18.71 -7.97 -9.39
CA LYS A 138 -19.84 -7.96 -10.33
C LYS A 138 -19.75 -6.80 -11.33
N SER A 139 -18.86 -5.84 -11.11
CA SER A 139 -18.79 -4.57 -11.82
C SER A 139 -17.65 -4.49 -12.84
N SER A 140 -16.64 -5.35 -12.74
CA SER A 140 -15.55 -5.41 -13.70
C SER A 140 -15.89 -6.34 -14.87
N ALA A 141 -15.56 -5.91 -16.09
CA ALA A 141 -15.69 -6.72 -17.31
C ALA A 141 -14.83 -7.99 -17.26
N SER A 142 -13.88 -8.07 -16.32
CA SER A 142 -13.20 -9.30 -15.92
C SER A 142 -13.80 -9.79 -14.59
N SER A 143 -14.50 -10.92 -14.59
CA SER A 143 -15.02 -11.61 -13.38
C SER A 143 -13.91 -12.20 -12.49
N ALA A 144 -12.76 -11.53 -12.40
CA ALA A 144 -11.63 -11.98 -11.62
C ALA A 144 -12.00 -11.98 -10.14
N ALA A 145 -11.73 -13.10 -9.46
CA ALA A 145 -11.92 -13.18 -8.03
C ALA A 145 -10.89 -12.27 -7.34
N GLN A 146 -11.37 -11.37 -6.48
CA GLN A 146 -10.55 -10.44 -5.72
C GLN A 146 -10.42 -10.92 -4.27
N ALA A 147 -9.20 -10.93 -3.75
CA ALA A 147 -8.95 -11.16 -2.33
C ALA A 147 -9.51 -9.99 -1.50
N ALA A 148 -10.28 -10.32 -0.47
CA ALA A 148 -10.91 -9.38 0.44
C ALA A 148 -10.77 -9.85 1.89
N VAL A 149 -10.83 -8.92 2.83
CA VAL A 149 -10.61 -9.14 4.26
C VAL A 149 -11.75 -8.54 5.05
N VAL A 150 -12.19 -9.28 6.05
CA VAL A 150 -13.06 -8.78 7.11
C VAL A 150 -12.24 -8.69 8.39
N LEU A 151 -12.22 -7.53 9.04
CA LEU A 151 -11.47 -7.32 10.29
C LEU A 151 -12.35 -7.49 11.51
N HIS A 152 -11.79 -8.11 12.55
CA HIS A 152 -12.45 -8.23 13.84
C HIS A 152 -12.51 -6.87 14.55
N GLN A 153 -13.47 -6.69 15.44
CA GLN A 153 -13.57 -5.47 16.22
C GLN A 153 -12.29 -5.19 17.02
N GLU A 154 -11.67 -6.24 17.54
CA GLU A 154 -10.45 -6.18 18.36
C GLU A 154 -9.14 -6.22 17.53
N ALA A 155 -9.23 -6.19 16.18
CA ALA A 155 -8.05 -6.28 15.33
C ALA A 155 -7.05 -5.14 15.57
N THR A 156 -5.81 -5.51 15.87
CA THR A 156 -4.70 -4.58 16.07
C THR A 156 -4.08 -4.16 14.75
N SER A 157 -3.16 -3.19 14.78
CA SER A 157 -2.38 -2.81 13.59
C SER A 157 -1.52 -3.96 13.06
N LEU A 158 -1.05 -4.86 13.93
CA LEU A 158 -0.31 -6.05 13.51
C LEU A 158 -1.21 -7.05 12.79
N ASP A 159 -2.45 -7.23 13.27
CA ASP A 159 -3.44 -8.08 12.60
C ASP A 159 -3.79 -7.54 11.22
N LEU A 160 -3.88 -6.21 11.09
CA LEU A 160 -4.06 -5.58 9.79
C LEU A 160 -2.88 -5.84 8.84
N LEU A 161 -1.65 -5.78 9.35
CA LEU A 161 -0.46 -6.10 8.57
C LEU A 161 -0.45 -7.58 8.15
N ARG A 162 -0.82 -8.51 9.04
CA ARG A 162 -1.00 -9.93 8.72
C ARG A 162 -2.04 -10.13 7.63
N ALA A 163 -3.17 -9.45 7.76
CA ALA A 163 -4.25 -9.54 6.78
C ALA A 163 -3.81 -9.01 5.40
N LEU A 164 -3.05 -7.92 5.34
CA LEU A 164 -2.48 -7.41 4.08
C LEU A 164 -1.50 -8.40 3.46
N LEU A 165 -0.64 -9.03 4.26
CA LEU A 165 0.26 -10.09 3.78
C LEU A 165 -0.54 -11.28 3.23
N ALA A 166 -1.63 -11.67 3.89
CA ALA A 166 -2.53 -12.73 3.43
C ALA A 166 -3.19 -12.38 2.09
N VAL A 167 -3.66 -11.13 1.93
CA VAL A 167 -4.27 -10.64 0.68
C VAL A 167 -3.26 -10.69 -0.47
N GLU A 168 -2.05 -10.17 -0.28
CA GLU A 168 -1.04 -10.17 -1.33
C GLU A 168 -0.54 -11.57 -1.67
N THR A 169 -0.44 -12.46 -0.66
CA THR A 169 -0.13 -13.88 -0.89
C THR A 169 -1.19 -14.54 -1.76
N LEU A 170 -2.48 -14.31 -1.45
CA LEU A 170 -3.58 -14.86 -2.22
C LEU A 170 -3.62 -14.27 -3.63
N ARG A 171 -3.43 -12.95 -3.79
CA ARG A 171 -3.37 -12.27 -5.09
C ARG A 171 -2.25 -12.81 -5.96
N PHE A 172 -1.06 -13.01 -5.39
CA PHE A 172 0.07 -13.58 -6.10
C PHE A 172 -0.24 -14.99 -6.62
N ARG A 173 -0.77 -15.88 -5.76
CA ARG A 173 -1.14 -17.25 -6.15
C ARG A 173 -2.23 -17.29 -7.23
N LEU A 174 -3.20 -16.38 -7.15
CA LEU A 174 -4.25 -16.25 -8.16
C LEU A 174 -3.70 -15.68 -9.48
N GLY A 175 -2.79 -14.70 -9.42
CA GLY A 175 -2.17 -14.09 -10.59
C GLY A 175 -1.19 -15.01 -11.33
N THR A 176 -0.50 -15.91 -10.62
CA THR A 176 0.33 -16.95 -11.25
C THR A 176 -0.49 -18.08 -11.86
N SER A 177 -1.73 -18.26 -11.41
CA SER A 177 -2.64 -19.26 -11.95
C SER A 177 -3.28 -18.70 -13.22
N THR A 178 -2.56 -18.82 -14.34
CA THR A 178 -3.06 -18.47 -15.70
C THR A 178 -4.25 -19.32 -16.17
N ASP A 179 -4.76 -20.21 -15.32
CA ASP A 179 -5.83 -21.12 -15.67
C ASP A 179 -7.19 -20.42 -15.64
N THR A 180 -7.85 -20.47 -16.79
CA THR A 180 -9.23 -20.10 -17.14
C THR A 180 -10.31 -20.69 -16.23
N ASN A 181 -9.93 -21.39 -15.16
CA ASN A 181 -10.81 -22.10 -14.23
C ASN A 181 -11.11 -21.33 -12.93
N ALA A 182 -10.54 -20.13 -12.73
CA ALA A 182 -10.84 -19.30 -11.55
C ALA A 182 -12.35 -19.02 -11.40
N GLU A 183 -13.10 -18.95 -12.51
CA GLU A 183 -14.55 -18.75 -12.49
C GLU A 183 -15.31 -19.95 -11.88
N ASN A 184 -14.75 -21.17 -11.96
CA ASN A 184 -15.37 -22.41 -11.48
C ASN A 184 -14.71 -22.99 -10.23
N MET A 185 -13.86 -22.23 -9.53
CA MET A 185 -13.31 -22.67 -8.24
C MET A 185 -14.46 -22.96 -7.28
N GLY A 186 -14.64 -24.24 -6.94
CA GLY A 186 -15.60 -24.68 -5.95
C GLY A 186 -15.31 -24.05 -4.58
N GLN A 187 -16.32 -23.97 -3.72
CA GLN A 187 -16.18 -23.39 -2.39
C GLN A 187 -15.09 -24.08 -1.56
N GLU A 188 -14.93 -25.40 -1.72
CA GLU A 188 -13.87 -26.16 -1.07
C GLU A 188 -12.47 -25.74 -1.50
N ALA A 189 -12.28 -25.40 -2.78
CA ALA A 189 -11.01 -24.90 -3.29
C ALA A 189 -10.69 -23.50 -2.75
N ILE A 190 -11.71 -22.65 -2.55
CA ILE A 190 -11.53 -21.34 -1.92
C ILE A 190 -11.06 -21.51 -0.47
N PHE A 191 -11.71 -22.39 0.29
CA PHE A 191 -11.34 -22.65 1.68
C PHE A 191 -9.97 -23.31 1.82
N SER A 192 -9.60 -24.22 0.92
CA SER A 192 -8.26 -24.82 0.93
C SER A 192 -7.19 -23.78 0.62
N GLN A 193 -7.43 -22.88 -0.33
CA GLN A 193 -6.54 -21.75 -0.61
C GLN A 193 -6.42 -20.82 0.60
N ALA A 194 -7.53 -20.40 1.20
CA ALA A 194 -7.52 -19.55 2.38
C ALA A 194 -6.74 -20.18 3.55
N LYS A 195 -6.93 -21.48 3.79
CA LYS A 195 -6.17 -22.23 4.81
C LYS A 195 -4.68 -22.27 4.50
N SER A 196 -4.30 -22.58 3.26
CA SER A 196 -2.88 -22.63 2.86
C SER A 196 -2.19 -21.26 2.87
N VAL A 197 -2.96 -20.17 2.69
CA VAL A 197 -2.47 -18.80 2.86
C VAL A 197 -2.29 -18.48 4.33
N LYS A 198 -3.23 -18.87 5.20
CA LYS A 198 -3.10 -18.73 6.66
C LYS A 198 -1.83 -19.41 7.16
N GLU A 199 -1.62 -20.67 6.83
CA GLU A 199 -0.43 -21.44 7.23
C GLU A 199 0.87 -20.78 6.75
N PHE A 200 0.87 -20.24 5.53
CA PHE A 200 2.01 -19.49 4.99
C PHE A 200 2.26 -18.22 5.80
N VAL A 201 1.23 -17.42 6.07
CA VAL A 201 1.35 -16.17 6.83
C VAL A 201 1.82 -16.46 8.24
N GLU A 202 1.24 -17.42 8.95
CA GLU A 202 1.67 -17.82 10.30
C GLU A 202 3.15 -18.20 10.34
N SER A 203 3.62 -18.97 9.35
CA SER A 203 5.00 -19.43 9.30
C SER A 203 6.00 -18.33 8.91
N ASN A 204 5.56 -17.31 8.16
CA ASN A 204 6.46 -16.32 7.57
C ASN A 204 6.31 -14.92 8.16
N PHE A 205 5.31 -14.66 9.00
CA PHE A 205 5.02 -13.31 9.47
C PHE A 205 6.16 -12.72 10.29
N ASP A 206 6.77 -13.51 11.18
CA ASP A 206 7.88 -13.03 12.00
C ASP A 206 9.11 -12.71 11.14
N SER A 207 9.40 -13.55 10.14
CA SER A 207 10.45 -13.30 9.15
C SER A 207 10.17 -12.03 8.35
N PHE A 208 8.92 -11.81 7.94
CA PHE A 208 8.50 -10.59 7.26
C PHE A 208 8.71 -9.35 8.14
N VAL A 209 8.28 -9.37 9.40
CA VAL A 209 8.47 -8.26 10.34
C VAL A 209 9.95 -8.00 10.63
N GLN A 210 10.77 -9.06 10.74
CA GLN A 210 12.23 -8.93 10.87
C GLN A 210 12.86 -8.32 9.62
N ALA A 211 12.47 -8.77 8.42
CA ALA A 211 12.94 -8.21 7.16
C ALA A 211 12.58 -6.72 7.04
N MET A 212 11.38 -6.32 7.48
CA MET A 212 10.97 -4.93 7.53
C MET A 212 11.84 -4.10 8.49
N ALA A 213 12.09 -4.62 9.70
CA ALA A 213 12.95 -3.96 10.66
C ALA A 213 14.38 -3.81 10.13
N ASN A 214 14.92 -4.84 9.47
CA ASN A 214 16.24 -4.83 8.86
C ASN A 214 16.35 -3.82 7.71
N ALA A 215 15.27 -3.63 6.94
CA ALA A 215 15.19 -2.59 5.90
C ALA A 215 15.00 -1.17 6.46
N GLY A 216 14.87 -1.00 7.78
CA GLY A 216 14.80 0.30 8.46
C GLY A 216 13.39 0.85 8.69
N TRP A 217 12.36 0.00 8.58
CA TRP A 217 10.96 0.38 8.86
C TRP A 217 10.67 0.40 10.36
N ASP A 218 9.80 1.31 10.79
CA ASP A 218 9.28 1.31 12.16
C ASP A 218 8.15 0.28 12.28
N THR A 219 8.42 -0.82 12.98
CA THR A 219 7.46 -1.92 13.22
C THR A 219 6.64 -1.74 14.49
N LYS A 220 6.87 -0.66 15.26
CA LYS A 220 6.15 -0.38 16.50
C LYS A 220 5.01 0.61 16.30
N ARG A 221 5.14 1.49 15.31
CA ARG A 221 4.17 2.55 15.02
C ARG A 221 3.61 2.35 13.62
N PHE A 222 2.29 2.22 13.55
CA PHE A 222 1.56 2.10 12.30
C PHE A 222 0.60 3.28 12.16
N MET A 223 0.55 3.89 10.98
CA MET A 223 -0.44 4.90 10.58
C MET A 223 -1.46 4.28 9.64
N PHE A 224 -2.18 3.28 10.15
CA PHE A 224 -3.38 2.79 9.49
C PHE A 224 -4.53 3.71 9.88
N LYS A 225 -5.09 4.45 8.90
CA LYS A 225 -6.37 5.17 9.09
C LYS A 225 -7.44 4.21 9.61
N ASP A 226 -8.37 4.72 10.41
CA ASP A 226 -9.48 3.92 10.94
C ASP A 226 -10.26 3.26 9.80
N ILE A 227 -10.23 1.93 9.80
CA ILE A 227 -11.05 1.12 8.91
C ILE A 227 -12.44 1.04 9.55
N LYS A 228 -13.41 1.68 8.89
CA LYS A 228 -14.79 1.81 9.38
C LYS A 228 -15.52 0.47 9.48
N HIS A 229 -15.09 -0.52 8.73
CA HIS A 229 -15.76 -1.81 8.61
C HIS A 229 -15.04 -2.86 9.45
N ARG A 230 -15.39 -2.88 10.74
CA ARG A 230 -15.01 -3.94 11.68
C ARG A 230 -16.27 -4.71 12.07
N THR A 231 -16.15 -6.02 12.28
CA THR A 231 -17.28 -6.88 12.61
C THR A 231 -16.92 -7.79 13.79
N GLN A 232 -17.93 -8.12 14.60
CA GLN A 232 -17.83 -9.13 15.64
C GLN A 232 -18.49 -10.40 15.12
N TRP A 233 -17.86 -11.55 15.31
CA TRP A 233 -18.39 -12.86 14.91
C TRP A 233 -18.14 -13.90 15.99
#